data_AF-A0A2T0MV51-F1
#
_entry.id   AF-A0A2T0MV51-F1
#
_cell.length_a   1.000
_cell.length_b   1.000
_cell.length_c   1.000
_cell.angle_alpha   90.00
_cell.angle_beta   90.00
_cell.angle_gamma   90.00
#
_symmetry.space_group_name_H-M   'P 1'
#
loop_
_entity.id
_entity.type
_entity.pdbx_description
1 polymer ?
#
loop_
_entity_poly.entity_id
_entity_poly.type
_entity_poly.pdbx_seq_one_letter_code
_entity_poly.pdbx_strand_id
1 'polypeptide(L)'
;MSSTLERRAVPVGGLLVGEGPAVVIGGRVSLRARRGQAGAGSVAIEGATLVEPYSADDLPAIAEHADAVVVGASWTRDIPLVRAAAGLGLPVVVERRREASVAEWLELADYCAAEGDGQVILCEGGRPDLGLMRAAKVASGRPVLADVSADVGLSAAAVAAGADGLIVGSPDPALAQGTGAGTASPGAGTGSAGPGPGADRLVAEEAVVLVGALLRDEAPATLPECRQAIDRLDAALATLLERRAELAGIVQRIKPVGGFAGRDLGRERALVARMAVRAPALGEARLAPIMNAVIEAGLHLAEERAAE
;
A
#
# COMPACT_ATOMS: atom_id res chain seq x y z
N MET A 1 32.44 10.43 10.95
CA MET A 1 31.56 9.25 11.08
C MET A 1 30.13 9.66 10.77
N SER A 2 29.79 9.84 9.49
CA SER A 2 28.42 10.16 9.08
C SER A 2 28.22 9.67 7.65
N SER A 3 27.93 8.38 7.44
CA SER A 3 27.65 7.86 6.08
C SER A 3 26.90 6.51 6.01
N THR A 4 25.91 6.22 6.87
CA THR A 4 25.16 4.94 6.74
C THR A 4 23.69 4.97 7.17
N LEU A 5 23.06 6.16 7.27
CA LEU A 5 21.63 6.30 7.63
C LEU A 5 20.78 7.01 6.56
N GLU A 6 21.36 7.35 5.41
CA GLU A 6 20.83 8.40 4.53
C GLU A 6 20.07 7.95 3.28
N ARG A 7 19.72 6.66 3.12
CA ARG A 7 18.82 6.27 2.03
C ARG A 7 17.58 5.55 2.55
N ARG A 8 16.73 6.34 3.20
CA ARG A 8 15.35 6.00 3.60
C ARG A 8 14.38 5.99 2.43
N ALA A 9 14.81 6.38 1.24
CA ALA A 9 13.97 6.49 0.06
C ALA A 9 14.68 5.89 -1.17
N VAL A 10 13.95 5.14 -1.99
CA VAL A 10 14.44 4.52 -3.21
C VAL A 10 13.50 4.88 -4.36
N PRO A 11 13.98 5.52 -5.44
CA PRO A 11 13.16 5.86 -6.60
C PRO A 11 12.85 4.61 -7.42
N VAL A 12 11.61 4.46 -7.89
CA VAL A 12 11.14 3.37 -8.75
C VAL A 12 10.09 3.94 -9.71
N GLY A 13 10.38 4.08 -11.00
CA GLY A 13 9.38 4.45 -12.01
C GLY A 13 8.68 5.79 -11.75
N GLY A 14 9.43 6.79 -11.29
CA GLY A 14 8.89 8.10 -10.88
C GLY A 14 8.23 8.13 -9.49
N LEU A 15 8.07 6.98 -8.84
CA LEU A 15 7.66 6.87 -7.45
C LEU A 15 8.87 6.95 -6.52
N LEU A 16 8.62 7.34 -5.27
CA LEU A 16 9.64 7.32 -4.21
C LEU A 16 9.16 6.39 -3.10
N VAL A 17 9.83 5.27 -2.91
CA VAL A 17 9.48 4.26 -1.89
C VAL A 17 10.30 4.50 -0.65
N GLY A 18 9.64 4.76 0.48
CA GLY A 18 10.27 4.83 1.80
C GLY A 18 9.95 6.12 2.55
N GLU A 19 10.45 7.25 2.07
CA GLU A 19 10.15 8.57 2.64
C GLU A 19 8.93 9.21 1.95
N GLY A 20 8.12 9.97 2.69
CA GLY A 20 6.87 10.55 2.18
C GLY A 20 5.65 9.64 2.38
N PRO A 21 4.60 9.70 1.54
CA PRO A 21 3.46 8.80 1.63
C PRO A 21 3.81 7.39 1.12
N ALA A 22 3.03 6.38 1.54
CA ALA A 22 3.12 5.07 0.90
C ALA A 22 2.66 5.15 -0.55
N VAL A 23 3.18 4.27 -1.42
CA VAL A 23 2.85 4.26 -2.86
C VAL A 23 2.16 2.96 -3.29
N VAL A 24 1.39 3.01 -4.38
CA VAL A 24 0.83 1.80 -5.01
C VAL A 24 1.57 1.53 -6.30
N ILE A 25 2.26 0.39 -6.35
CA ILE A 25 3.04 -0.06 -7.49
C ILE A 25 2.23 -1.12 -8.25
N GLY A 26 1.87 -0.79 -9.48
CA GLY A 26 1.33 -1.74 -10.45
C GLY A 26 2.44 -2.29 -11.36
N GLY A 27 2.09 -3.21 -12.25
CA GLY A 27 2.98 -3.61 -13.35
C GLY A 27 4.17 -4.49 -12.94
N ARG A 28 4.04 -5.27 -11.87
CA ARG A 28 5.00 -6.35 -11.55
C ARG A 28 4.89 -7.46 -12.59
N VAL A 29 6.01 -7.84 -13.20
CA VAL A 29 6.12 -8.95 -14.16
C VAL A 29 7.12 -9.98 -13.63
N SER A 30 6.71 -11.26 -13.59
CA SER A 30 7.64 -12.37 -13.35
C SER A 30 7.89 -13.14 -14.65
N LEU A 31 9.15 -13.21 -15.06
CA LEU A 31 9.56 -13.98 -16.24
C LEU A 31 9.59 -15.49 -15.97
N ARG A 32 9.51 -15.90 -14.69
CA ARG A 32 9.42 -17.32 -14.30
C ARG A 32 8.22 -18.02 -14.91
N ALA A 33 7.07 -17.35 -14.98
CA ALA A 33 5.85 -17.90 -15.56
C ALA A 33 5.93 -18.08 -17.09
N ARG A 34 6.98 -17.56 -17.74
CA ARG A 34 7.14 -17.53 -19.21
C ARG A 34 8.29 -18.38 -19.72
N ARG A 35 8.78 -19.33 -18.90
CA ARG A 35 9.83 -20.29 -19.25
C ARG A 35 9.53 -20.96 -20.60
N GLY A 36 10.46 -20.85 -21.55
CA GLY A 36 10.39 -21.51 -22.87
C GLY A 36 9.85 -20.64 -24.01
N GLN A 37 9.50 -19.38 -23.76
CA GLN A 37 9.09 -18.41 -24.80
C GLN A 37 10.29 -17.54 -25.22
N ALA A 38 11.20 -18.12 -26.03
CA ALA A 38 12.38 -17.40 -26.53
C ALA A 38 11.97 -16.17 -27.37
N GLY A 39 12.62 -15.02 -27.14
CA GLY A 39 12.35 -13.77 -27.87
C GLY A 39 11.16 -12.95 -27.35
N ALA A 40 10.46 -13.40 -26.30
CA ALA A 40 9.33 -12.68 -25.71
C ALA A 40 9.72 -11.76 -24.53
N GLY A 41 10.99 -11.75 -24.11
CA GLY A 41 11.46 -11.07 -22.90
C GLY A 41 11.33 -9.54 -22.95
N SER A 42 11.80 -8.89 -24.03
CA SER A 42 11.76 -7.42 -24.15
C SER A 42 10.35 -6.86 -24.36
N VAL A 43 9.52 -7.52 -25.18
CA VAL A 43 8.13 -7.12 -25.42
C VAL A 43 7.25 -7.31 -24.17
N ALA A 44 7.62 -8.24 -23.29
CA ALA A 44 6.86 -8.54 -22.07
C ALA A 44 7.04 -7.51 -20.94
N ILE A 45 8.11 -6.73 -20.98
CA ILE A 45 8.55 -5.85 -19.89
C ILE A 45 8.51 -4.36 -20.27
N GLU A 46 8.08 -4.04 -21.49
CA GLU A 46 7.91 -2.64 -21.91
C GLU A 46 6.86 -1.95 -21.02
N GLY A 47 7.31 -0.98 -20.22
CA GLY A 47 6.48 -0.29 -19.23
C GLY A 47 6.25 -1.06 -17.92
N ALA A 48 6.99 -2.14 -17.67
CA ALA A 48 6.94 -2.86 -16.40
C ALA A 48 7.76 -2.14 -15.32
N THR A 49 7.14 -1.86 -14.18
CA THR A 49 7.82 -1.17 -13.07
C THR A 49 8.76 -2.11 -12.32
N LEU A 50 8.31 -3.33 -12.03
CA LEU A 50 9.08 -4.32 -11.28
C LEU A 50 9.21 -5.60 -12.12
N VAL A 51 10.44 -6.09 -12.33
CA VAL A 51 10.64 -7.34 -13.10
C VAL A 51 11.45 -8.36 -12.31
N GLU A 52 10.89 -9.57 -12.15
CA GLU A 52 11.60 -10.73 -11.62
C GLU A 52 12.21 -11.55 -12.78
N PRO A 53 13.54 -11.74 -12.82
CA PRO A 53 14.19 -12.57 -13.83
C PRO A 53 13.89 -14.05 -13.60
N TYR A 54 13.98 -14.84 -14.67
CA TYR A 54 14.06 -16.30 -14.59
C TYR A 54 15.51 -16.78 -14.68
N SER A 55 16.35 -16.12 -15.49
CA SER A 55 17.78 -16.43 -15.62
C SER A 55 18.62 -15.17 -15.84
N ALA A 56 19.95 -15.35 -15.87
CA ALA A 56 20.89 -14.27 -16.17
C ALA A 56 20.72 -13.69 -17.58
N ASP A 57 20.13 -14.44 -18.52
CA ASP A 57 19.89 -14.00 -19.89
C ASP A 57 18.81 -12.91 -19.98
N ASP A 58 17.94 -12.81 -18.96
CA ASP A 58 16.90 -11.78 -18.89
C ASP A 58 17.45 -10.41 -18.47
N LEU A 59 18.60 -10.39 -17.78
CA LEU A 59 19.12 -9.21 -17.10
C LEU A 59 19.42 -8.02 -18.03
N PRO A 60 19.99 -8.20 -19.26
CA PRO A 60 20.19 -7.09 -20.17
C PRO A 60 18.89 -6.38 -20.56
N ALA A 61 17.81 -7.13 -20.81
CA ALA A 61 16.52 -6.54 -21.16
C ALA A 61 15.87 -5.84 -19.95
N ILE A 62 16.02 -6.42 -18.75
CA ILE A 62 15.57 -5.79 -17.51
C ILE A 62 16.29 -4.45 -17.28
N ALA A 63 17.60 -4.41 -17.48
CA ALA A 63 18.39 -3.18 -17.33
C ALA A 63 17.95 -2.04 -18.27
N GLU A 64 17.43 -2.38 -19.46
CA GLU A 64 16.98 -1.41 -20.44
C GLU A 64 15.55 -0.92 -20.21
N HIS A 65 14.67 -1.77 -19.69
CA HIS A 65 13.22 -1.53 -19.73
C HIS A 65 12.52 -1.46 -18.37
N ALA A 66 13.14 -1.98 -17.29
CA ALA A 66 12.51 -2.03 -15.98
C ALA A 66 12.99 -0.88 -15.08
N ASP A 67 12.11 -0.42 -14.18
CA ASP A 67 12.49 0.56 -13.17
C ASP A 67 13.21 -0.06 -11.96
N ALA A 68 12.94 -1.33 -11.67
CA ALA A 68 13.60 -2.10 -10.62
C ALA A 68 13.60 -3.60 -10.91
N VAL A 69 14.63 -4.29 -10.42
CA VAL A 69 14.76 -5.75 -10.51
C VAL A 69 14.31 -6.41 -9.22
N VAL A 70 13.56 -7.50 -9.33
CA VAL A 70 13.05 -8.27 -8.19
C VAL A 70 13.87 -9.54 -8.02
N VAL A 71 14.57 -9.66 -6.90
CA VAL A 71 15.10 -10.95 -6.42
C VAL A 71 13.96 -11.66 -5.71
N GLY A 72 13.17 -12.41 -6.49
CA GLY A 72 12.03 -13.17 -5.98
C GLY A 72 12.45 -14.29 -5.02
N ALA A 73 11.54 -14.69 -4.14
CA ALA A 73 11.81 -15.67 -3.07
C ALA A 73 12.48 -16.97 -3.59
N SER A 74 12.16 -17.40 -4.81
CA SER A 74 12.70 -18.63 -5.40
C SER A 74 14.16 -18.53 -5.85
N TRP A 75 14.68 -17.31 -6.06
CA TRP A 75 16.03 -17.05 -6.56
C TRP A 75 17.01 -16.65 -5.48
N THR A 76 16.55 -16.39 -4.25
CA THR A 76 17.37 -16.00 -3.10
C THR A 76 18.48 -16.99 -2.70
N ARG A 77 18.51 -18.22 -3.24
CA ARG A 77 19.62 -19.20 -3.08
C ARG A 77 20.58 -19.23 -4.28
N ASP A 78 20.21 -18.64 -5.40
CA ASP A 78 21.03 -18.56 -6.60
C ASP A 78 21.93 -17.33 -6.52
N ILE A 79 22.99 -17.44 -5.71
CA ILE A 79 23.93 -16.33 -5.46
C ILE A 79 24.54 -15.74 -6.74
N PRO A 80 24.89 -16.53 -7.77
CA PRO A 80 25.29 -15.98 -9.08
C PRO A 80 24.22 -15.08 -9.71
N LEU A 81 22.96 -15.51 -9.77
CA LEU A 81 21.87 -14.69 -10.32
C LEU A 81 21.62 -13.44 -9.47
N VAL A 82 21.61 -13.59 -8.14
CA VAL A 82 21.45 -12.46 -7.21
C VAL A 82 22.54 -11.41 -7.42
N ARG A 83 23.80 -11.84 -7.53
CA ARG A 83 24.93 -10.94 -7.79
C ARG A 83 24.75 -10.18 -9.10
N ALA A 84 24.41 -10.91 -10.17
CA ALA A 84 24.24 -10.32 -11.48
C ALA A 84 23.07 -9.33 -11.52
N ALA A 85 21.95 -9.65 -10.85
CA ALA A 85 20.81 -8.75 -10.71
C ALA A 85 21.16 -7.48 -9.89
N ALA A 86 21.88 -7.64 -8.77
CA ALA A 86 22.31 -6.51 -7.95
C ALA A 86 23.29 -5.58 -8.68
N GLY A 87 24.11 -6.12 -9.57
CA GLY A 87 25.05 -5.37 -10.41
C GLY A 87 24.44 -4.64 -11.61
N LEU A 88 23.10 -4.64 -11.79
CA LEU A 88 22.45 -3.99 -12.92
C LEU A 88 22.45 -2.45 -12.86
N GLY A 89 22.75 -1.85 -11.71
CA GLY A 89 22.58 -0.41 -11.48
C GLY A 89 21.11 0.02 -11.35
N LEU A 90 20.20 -0.95 -11.14
CA LEU A 90 18.80 -0.72 -10.84
C LEU A 90 18.52 -0.92 -9.33
N PRO A 91 17.48 -0.27 -8.78
CA PRO A 91 16.93 -0.65 -7.49
C PRO A 91 16.61 -2.14 -7.42
N VAL A 92 16.99 -2.78 -6.30
CA VAL A 92 16.77 -4.21 -6.07
C VAL A 92 15.67 -4.41 -5.04
N VAL A 93 14.60 -5.09 -5.43
CA VAL A 93 13.55 -5.54 -4.50
C VAL A 93 13.86 -6.97 -4.06
N VAL A 94 14.15 -7.19 -2.78
CA VAL A 94 14.47 -8.52 -2.24
C VAL A 94 13.23 -9.08 -1.55
N GLU A 95 12.59 -10.07 -2.18
CA GLU A 95 11.40 -10.72 -1.62
C GLU A 95 11.79 -11.78 -0.59
N ARG A 96 11.12 -11.77 0.57
CA ARG A 96 11.37 -12.75 1.63
C ARG A 96 10.90 -14.13 1.21
N ARG A 97 11.75 -15.15 1.40
CA ARG A 97 11.30 -16.54 1.43
C ARG A 97 10.47 -16.80 2.68
N ARG A 98 9.38 -17.57 2.56
CA ARG A 98 8.54 -17.96 3.70
C ARG A 98 9.30 -18.54 4.88
N GLU A 99 10.32 -19.36 4.63
CA GLU A 99 11.11 -20.04 5.66
C GLU A 99 12.31 -19.20 6.16
N ALA A 100 12.64 -18.08 5.50
CA ALA A 100 13.76 -17.25 5.92
C ALA A 100 13.41 -16.41 7.14
N SER A 101 14.30 -16.40 8.12
CA SER A 101 14.28 -15.45 9.23
C SER A 101 14.51 -14.01 8.74
N VAL A 102 14.17 -13.03 9.57
CA VAL A 102 14.48 -11.62 9.29
C VAL A 102 15.99 -11.43 9.13
N ALA A 103 16.83 -12.12 9.93
CA ALA A 103 18.29 -12.01 9.81
C ALA A 103 18.79 -12.48 8.45
N GLU A 104 18.39 -13.68 8.00
CA GLU A 104 18.80 -14.20 6.68
C GLU A 104 18.31 -13.31 5.52
N TRP A 105 17.13 -12.71 5.68
CA TRP A 105 16.60 -11.79 4.68
C TRP A 105 17.41 -10.49 4.61
N LEU A 106 17.77 -9.92 5.76
CA LEU A 106 18.60 -8.72 5.84
C LEU A 106 20.03 -8.98 5.37
N GLU A 107 20.61 -10.14 5.65
CA GLU A 107 21.93 -10.54 5.14
C GLU A 107 21.95 -10.55 3.61
N LEU A 108 20.90 -11.08 2.97
CA LEU A 108 20.78 -11.05 1.51
C LEU A 108 20.59 -9.63 0.97
N ALA A 109 19.82 -8.80 1.67
CA ALA A 109 19.63 -7.40 1.29
C ALA A 109 20.94 -6.59 1.39
N ASP A 110 21.76 -6.85 2.42
CA ASP A 110 23.07 -6.23 2.59
C ASP A 110 24.07 -6.74 1.55
N TYR A 111 23.99 -8.01 1.17
CA TYR A 111 24.75 -8.55 0.04
C TYR A 111 24.38 -7.82 -1.27
N CYS A 112 23.09 -7.69 -1.60
CA CYS A 112 22.66 -6.93 -2.78
C CYS A 112 23.12 -5.46 -2.73
N ALA A 113 23.06 -4.83 -1.55
CA ALA A 113 23.49 -3.46 -1.37
C ALA A 113 25.01 -3.27 -1.56
N ALA A 114 25.81 -4.28 -1.21
CA ALA A 114 27.26 -4.27 -1.37
C ALA A 114 27.71 -4.54 -2.82
N GLU A 115 26.93 -5.32 -3.59
CA GLU A 115 27.23 -5.63 -4.99
C GLU A 115 26.75 -4.54 -5.97
N GLY A 116 25.79 -3.70 -5.58
CA GLY A 116 25.21 -2.63 -6.42
C GLY A 116 25.30 -1.23 -5.81
N ASP A 117 24.35 -0.36 -6.15
CA ASP A 117 24.33 1.06 -5.74
C ASP A 117 23.70 1.31 -4.35
N GLY A 118 23.50 0.24 -3.58
CA GLY A 118 22.90 0.29 -2.24
C GLY A 118 21.38 0.52 -2.20
N GLN A 119 20.75 0.69 -3.37
CA GLN A 119 19.30 0.89 -3.51
C GLN A 119 18.56 -0.44 -3.37
N VAL A 120 18.25 -0.82 -2.13
CA VAL A 120 17.57 -2.08 -1.83
C VAL A 120 16.28 -1.82 -1.06
N ILE A 121 15.20 -2.42 -1.55
CA ILE A 121 13.87 -2.41 -0.96
C ILE A 121 13.54 -3.84 -0.52
N LEU A 122 13.01 -4.00 0.68
CA LEU A 122 12.54 -5.29 1.17
C LEU A 122 11.10 -5.53 0.72
N CYS A 123 10.73 -6.73 0.29
CA CYS A 123 9.33 -7.09 0.00
C CYS A 123 8.85 -8.35 0.75
N GLU A 124 7.72 -8.26 1.45
CA GLU A 124 6.94 -9.45 1.87
C GLU A 124 5.92 -9.81 0.78
N GLY A 125 5.82 -11.09 0.42
CA GLY A 125 4.92 -11.53 -0.65
C GLY A 125 4.23 -12.87 -0.41
N GLY A 126 3.36 -13.27 -1.35
CA GLY A 126 2.62 -14.53 -1.30
C GLY A 126 1.55 -14.64 -0.21
N ARG A 127 1.03 -13.49 0.27
CA ARG A 127 0.31 -13.24 1.55
C ARG A 127 1.31 -12.78 2.64
N PRO A 128 1.48 -11.47 2.81
CA PRO A 128 2.59 -10.91 3.58
C PRO A 128 2.47 -11.17 5.08
N ASP A 129 3.60 -11.47 5.74
CA ASP A 129 3.68 -11.44 7.19
C ASP A 129 4.00 -10.01 7.66
N LEU A 130 2.96 -9.28 8.06
CA LEU A 130 3.08 -7.88 8.45
C LEU A 130 3.94 -7.66 9.70
N GLY A 131 4.04 -8.67 10.58
CA GLY A 131 4.89 -8.62 11.77
C GLY A 131 6.36 -8.68 11.39
N LEU A 132 6.72 -9.62 10.51
CA LEU A 132 8.09 -9.75 10.01
C LEU A 132 8.49 -8.57 9.11
N MET A 133 7.57 -8.07 8.28
CA MET A 133 7.77 -6.84 7.50
C MET A 133 8.18 -5.68 8.40
N ARG A 134 7.40 -5.45 9.47
CA ARG A 134 7.66 -4.36 10.42
C ARG A 134 8.96 -4.58 11.18
N ALA A 135 9.25 -5.81 11.61
CA ALA A 135 10.50 -6.14 12.28
C ALA A 135 11.72 -5.86 11.39
N ALA A 136 11.65 -6.24 10.11
CA ALA A 136 12.71 -5.98 9.14
C ALA A 136 12.89 -4.47 8.88
N LYS A 137 11.80 -3.71 8.75
CA LYS A 137 11.83 -2.25 8.62
C LYS A 137 12.54 -1.60 9.80
N VAL A 138 12.14 -1.96 11.03
CA VAL A 138 12.73 -1.39 12.26
C VAL A 138 14.20 -1.75 12.40
N ALA A 139 14.57 -3.00 12.08
CA ALA A 139 15.94 -3.47 12.22
C ALA A 139 16.91 -2.86 11.18
N SER A 140 16.43 -2.60 9.97
CA SER A 140 17.30 -2.16 8.85
C SER A 140 17.18 -0.68 8.50
N GLY A 141 16.04 -0.05 8.79
CA GLY A 141 15.70 1.28 8.28
C GLY A 141 15.47 1.35 6.77
N ARG A 142 15.51 0.22 6.05
CA ARG A 142 15.25 0.15 4.61
C ARG A 142 13.76 0.31 4.30
N PRO A 143 13.39 0.83 3.12
CA PRO A 143 12.01 0.81 2.67
C PRO A 143 11.48 -0.63 2.56
N VAL A 144 10.21 -0.82 2.91
CA VAL A 144 9.55 -2.13 2.81
C VAL A 144 8.27 -2.06 1.97
N LEU A 145 8.09 -3.03 1.09
CA LEU A 145 6.89 -3.26 0.30
C LEU A 145 6.11 -4.44 0.85
N ALA A 146 4.79 -4.38 0.71
CA ALA A 146 3.92 -5.53 0.88
C ALA A 146 3.29 -5.88 -0.48
N ASP A 147 3.53 -7.09 -0.96
CA ASP A 147 2.83 -7.63 -2.13
C ASP A 147 1.48 -8.22 -1.68
N VAL A 148 0.43 -7.46 -2.00
CA VAL A 148 -0.96 -7.78 -1.70
C VAL A 148 -1.70 -8.30 -2.93
N SER A 149 -1.00 -8.63 -4.02
CA SER A 149 -1.60 -9.14 -5.26
C SER A 149 -2.43 -10.42 -5.05
N ALA A 150 -2.11 -11.22 -4.03
CA ALA A 150 -2.87 -12.42 -3.67
C ALA A 150 -4.12 -12.13 -2.81
N ASP A 151 -4.13 -11.01 -2.09
CA ASP A 151 -5.22 -10.59 -1.21
C ASP A 151 -5.15 -9.08 -0.97
N VAL A 152 -5.80 -8.32 -1.86
CA VAL A 152 -5.79 -6.86 -1.81
C VAL A 152 -6.47 -6.32 -0.54
N GLY A 153 -7.30 -7.12 0.13
CA GLY A 153 -7.94 -6.76 1.39
C GLY A 153 -6.95 -6.49 2.53
N LEU A 154 -5.71 -6.97 2.40
CA LEU A 154 -4.63 -6.72 3.37
C LEU A 154 -3.98 -5.34 3.22
N SER A 155 -4.33 -4.56 2.19
CA SER A 155 -3.73 -3.25 1.90
C SER A 155 -3.73 -2.31 3.11
N ALA A 156 -4.89 -2.12 3.75
CA ALA A 156 -5.03 -1.24 4.90
C ALA A 156 -4.17 -1.69 6.08
N ALA A 157 -4.13 -3.00 6.34
CA ALA A 157 -3.32 -3.57 7.42
C ALA A 157 -1.81 -3.43 7.13
N ALA A 158 -1.39 -3.61 5.87
CA ALA A 158 0.00 -3.44 5.46
C ALA A 158 0.47 -2.00 5.62
N VAL A 159 -0.32 -1.02 5.18
CA VAL A 159 -0.03 0.41 5.40
C VAL A 159 0.05 0.71 6.89
N ALA A 160 -0.91 0.24 7.69
CA ALA A 160 -0.89 0.42 9.15
C ALA A 160 0.31 -0.26 9.84
N ALA A 161 0.81 -1.37 9.30
CA ALA A 161 2.00 -2.05 9.79
C ALA A 161 3.31 -1.33 9.41
N GLY A 162 3.23 -0.31 8.55
CA GLY A 162 4.35 0.53 8.15
C GLY A 162 4.92 0.22 6.77
N ALA A 163 4.15 -0.39 5.86
CA ALA A 163 4.57 -0.54 4.47
C ALA A 163 4.82 0.84 3.82
N ASP A 164 5.87 0.93 3.03
CA ASP A 164 6.24 2.09 2.20
C ASP A 164 5.66 2.03 0.81
N GLY A 165 5.18 0.86 0.42
CA GLY A 165 4.36 0.72 -0.76
C GLY A 165 3.66 -0.63 -0.81
N LEU A 166 2.65 -0.69 -1.64
CA LEU A 166 1.87 -1.89 -1.92
C LEU A 166 2.14 -2.30 -3.37
N ILE A 167 2.47 -3.57 -3.59
CA ILE A 167 2.45 -4.16 -4.93
C ILE A 167 1.06 -4.71 -5.16
N VAL A 168 0.44 -4.28 -6.26
CA VAL A 168 -0.85 -4.78 -6.75
C VAL A 168 -0.69 -5.33 -8.16
N GLY A 169 -1.41 -6.40 -8.46
CA GLY A 169 -1.38 -7.05 -9.76
C GLY A 169 -2.19 -8.34 -9.76
N SER A 170 -2.36 -8.95 -10.92
CA SER A 170 -2.91 -10.31 -10.95
C SER A 170 -1.92 -11.27 -10.27
N PRO A 171 -2.38 -12.13 -9.35
CA PRO A 171 -1.50 -13.07 -8.68
C PRO A 171 -0.75 -13.90 -9.72
N ASP A 172 0.56 -14.03 -9.55
CA ASP A 172 1.34 -15.00 -10.32
C ASP A 172 0.73 -16.39 -10.07
N PRO A 173 0.27 -17.11 -11.11
CA PRO A 173 -0.28 -18.45 -10.94
C PRO A 173 0.72 -19.43 -10.29
N ALA A 174 2.03 -19.14 -10.31
CA ALA A 174 3.05 -19.91 -9.60
C ALA A 174 3.08 -19.65 -8.08
N LEU A 175 2.75 -18.45 -7.60
CA LEU A 175 2.67 -18.10 -6.17
C LEU A 175 1.37 -18.60 -5.53
N ALA A 176 0.29 -18.73 -6.30
CA ALA A 176 -0.99 -19.26 -5.84
C ALA A 176 -0.95 -20.78 -5.55
N GLN A 177 0.01 -21.52 -6.10
CA GLN A 177 0.10 -22.98 -6.00
C GLN A 177 0.97 -23.49 -4.83
N GLY A 178 1.28 -22.64 -3.87
CA GLY A 178 2.08 -22.97 -2.69
C GLY A 178 1.37 -23.70 -1.55
N THR A 179 0.26 -24.41 -1.79
CA THR A 179 -0.34 -25.32 -0.80
C THR A 179 -0.08 -26.76 -1.22
N GLY A 180 0.71 -27.45 -0.38
CA GLY A 180 1.05 -28.86 -0.58
C GLY A 180 -0.20 -29.72 -0.74
N ALA A 181 -0.12 -30.68 -1.66
CA ALA A 181 -1.10 -31.73 -1.84
C ALA A 181 -1.35 -32.46 -0.50
N GLY A 182 -2.57 -32.29 0.04
CA GLY A 182 -3.02 -32.95 1.26
C GLY A 182 -4.54 -32.94 1.32
N THR A 183 -5.15 -33.97 0.72
CA THR A 183 -6.54 -34.45 0.89
C THR A 183 -7.64 -33.40 1.05
N ALA A 184 -8.39 -33.19 -0.03
CA ALA A 184 -9.68 -32.50 0.00
C ALA A 184 -10.62 -33.10 1.06
N SER A 185 -11.09 -32.23 1.97
CA SER A 185 -12.38 -32.41 2.65
C SER A 185 -13.35 -31.39 2.07
N PRO A 186 -14.58 -31.77 1.70
CA PRO A 186 -15.54 -30.82 1.17
C PRO A 186 -16.16 -30.04 2.32
N GLY A 187 -15.68 -28.81 2.53
CA GLY A 187 -16.27 -27.84 3.44
C GLY A 187 -16.31 -26.49 2.75
N ALA A 188 -17.50 -26.07 2.36
CA ALA A 188 -17.75 -24.82 1.66
C ALA A 188 -17.22 -23.61 2.44
N GLY A 189 -16.24 -22.93 1.85
CA GLY A 189 -15.88 -21.55 2.15
C GLY A 189 -15.88 -20.79 0.83
N THR A 190 -16.81 -19.85 0.68
CA THR A 190 -16.92 -18.96 -0.47
C THR A 190 -15.66 -18.11 -0.59
N GLY A 191 -14.72 -18.52 -1.45
CA GLY A 191 -13.68 -17.62 -1.93
C GLY A 191 -14.36 -16.49 -2.70
N SER A 192 -14.36 -15.28 -2.15
CA SER A 192 -14.80 -14.11 -2.90
C SER A 192 -13.87 -13.96 -4.09
N ALA A 193 -14.41 -14.10 -5.31
CA ALA A 193 -13.73 -13.59 -6.49
C ALA A 193 -13.44 -12.11 -6.22
N GLY A 194 -12.16 -11.78 -6.03
CA GLY A 194 -11.72 -10.40 -5.86
C GLY A 194 -12.18 -9.55 -7.03
N PRO A 195 -12.33 -8.24 -6.85
CA PRO A 195 -12.76 -7.37 -7.92
C PRO A 195 -11.64 -7.32 -9.01
N GLY A 196 -11.97 -6.90 -10.23
CA GLY A 196 -11.02 -6.94 -11.36
C GLY A 196 -9.73 -6.12 -11.12
N PRO A 197 -8.69 -6.25 -11.95
CA PRO A 197 -7.37 -5.64 -11.70
C PRO A 197 -7.38 -4.11 -11.49
N GLY A 198 -8.35 -3.39 -12.09
CA GLY A 198 -8.53 -1.95 -11.83
C GLY A 198 -9.18 -1.64 -10.47
N ALA A 199 -10.02 -2.53 -9.97
CA ALA A 199 -10.68 -2.37 -8.68
C ALA A 199 -9.76 -2.76 -7.51
N ASP A 200 -8.89 -3.75 -7.68
CA ASP A 200 -7.84 -4.06 -6.70
C ASP A 200 -6.92 -2.84 -6.48
N ARG A 201 -6.51 -2.18 -7.58
CA ARG A 201 -5.71 -0.96 -7.49
C ARG A 201 -6.43 0.14 -6.70
N LEU A 202 -7.71 0.38 -6.97
CA LEU A 202 -8.51 1.37 -6.23
C LEU A 202 -8.60 1.04 -4.74
N VAL A 203 -8.76 -0.24 -4.37
CA VAL A 203 -8.77 -0.66 -2.96
C VAL A 203 -7.44 -0.36 -2.27
N ALA A 204 -6.32 -0.62 -2.95
CA ALA A 204 -4.99 -0.32 -2.41
C ALA A 204 -4.72 1.20 -2.33
N GLU A 205 -5.13 1.96 -3.34
CA GLU A 205 -5.01 3.43 -3.35
C GLU A 205 -5.84 4.04 -2.21
N GLU A 206 -7.08 3.60 -2.02
CA GLU A 206 -7.93 4.06 -0.91
C GLU A 206 -7.33 3.71 0.46
N ALA A 207 -6.75 2.51 0.59
CA ALA A 207 -6.04 2.12 1.82
C ALA A 207 -4.84 3.03 2.11
N VAL A 208 -4.04 3.36 1.09
CA VAL A 208 -2.92 4.31 1.22
C VAL A 208 -3.42 5.70 1.60
N VAL A 209 -4.48 6.21 0.98
CA VAL A 209 -5.05 7.52 1.29
C VAL A 209 -5.57 7.57 2.73
N LEU A 210 -6.47 6.67 3.10
CA LEU A 210 -7.13 6.72 4.41
C LEU A 210 -6.21 6.37 5.56
N VAL A 211 -5.47 5.27 5.43
CA VAL A 211 -4.64 4.75 6.52
C VAL A 211 -3.31 5.50 6.57
N GLY A 212 -2.73 5.81 5.41
CA GLY A 212 -1.48 6.56 5.33
C GLY A 212 -1.59 7.94 5.94
N ALA A 213 -2.65 8.69 5.63
CA ALA A 213 -2.89 10.02 6.19
C ALA A 213 -3.02 10.02 7.74
N LEU A 214 -3.44 8.89 8.33
CA LEU A 214 -3.66 8.77 9.77
C LEU A 214 -2.43 8.26 10.54
N LEU A 215 -1.65 7.37 9.92
CA LEU A 215 -0.67 6.56 10.65
C LEU A 215 0.78 6.76 10.22
N ARG A 216 1.05 7.37 9.05
CA ARG A 216 2.43 7.65 8.66
C ARG A 216 2.92 8.90 9.38
N ASP A 217 4.06 8.75 10.05
CA ASP A 217 4.82 9.87 10.57
C ASP A 217 5.47 10.62 9.40
N GLU A 218 4.84 11.72 9.00
CA GLU A 218 5.40 12.68 8.04
C GLU A 218 6.05 13.84 8.82
N ALA A 219 7.26 14.22 8.43
CA ALA A 219 7.97 15.38 8.97
C ALA A 219 8.26 16.39 7.84
N PRO A 220 7.23 17.02 7.25
CA PRO A 220 7.42 17.95 6.14
C PRO A 220 8.28 19.13 6.59
N ALA A 221 9.33 19.41 5.85
CA ALA A 221 10.30 20.47 6.13
C ALA A 221 10.09 21.69 5.22
N THR A 222 9.41 21.52 4.09
CA THR A 222 9.14 22.59 3.13
C THR A 222 7.66 22.95 3.03
N LEU A 223 7.34 24.19 2.64
CA LEU A 223 5.96 24.61 2.42
C LEU A 223 5.22 23.74 1.39
N PRO A 224 5.80 23.37 0.24
CA PRO A 224 5.18 22.41 -0.67
C PRO A 224 4.86 21.06 -0.02
N GLU A 225 5.77 20.50 0.78
CA GLU A 225 5.53 19.24 1.50
C GLU A 225 4.38 19.36 2.51
N CYS A 226 4.33 20.45 3.27
CA CYS A 226 3.22 20.72 4.20
C CYS A 226 1.87 20.77 3.47
N ARG A 227 1.80 21.41 2.30
CA ARG A 227 0.58 21.49 1.50
C ARG A 227 0.15 20.11 0.99
N GLN A 228 1.09 19.33 0.46
CA GLN A 228 0.81 17.98 0.01
C GLN A 228 0.32 17.07 1.15
N ALA A 229 0.86 17.23 2.37
CA ALA A 229 0.38 16.51 3.55
C ALA A 229 -1.05 16.91 3.92
N ILE A 230 -1.39 18.20 3.84
CA ILE A 230 -2.76 18.69 4.03
C ILE A 230 -3.69 18.13 2.95
N ASP A 231 -3.30 18.17 1.67
CA ASP A 231 -4.12 17.65 0.58
C ASP A 231 -4.44 16.16 0.76
N ARG A 232 -3.49 15.37 1.30
CA ARG A 232 -3.73 13.95 1.66
C ARG A 232 -4.74 13.80 2.79
N LEU A 233 -4.61 14.61 3.85
CA LEU A 233 -5.59 14.63 4.95
C LEU A 233 -6.98 15.04 4.46
N ASP A 234 -7.05 16.02 3.56
CA ASP A 234 -8.30 16.50 2.98
C ASP A 234 -8.95 15.45 2.07
N ALA A 235 -8.16 14.69 1.31
CA ALA A 235 -8.66 13.54 0.55
C ALA A 235 -9.28 12.48 1.49
N ALA A 236 -8.60 12.13 2.58
CA ALA A 236 -9.14 11.19 3.57
C ALA A 236 -10.40 11.75 4.26
N LEU A 237 -10.42 13.06 4.55
CA LEU A 237 -11.58 13.74 5.11
C LEU A 237 -12.77 13.71 4.14
N ALA A 238 -12.55 13.90 2.85
CA ALA A 238 -13.61 13.85 1.83
C ALA A 238 -14.31 12.48 1.82
N THR A 239 -13.56 11.37 1.83
CA THR A 239 -14.16 10.02 1.94
C THR A 239 -15.00 9.87 3.20
N LEU A 240 -14.49 10.33 4.35
CA LEU A 240 -15.22 10.25 5.62
C LEU A 240 -16.48 11.11 5.63
N LEU A 241 -16.43 12.29 5.01
CA LEU A 241 -17.57 13.20 4.88
C LEU A 241 -18.65 12.62 3.97
N GLU A 242 -18.30 12.04 2.82
CA GLU A 242 -19.24 11.36 1.94
C GLU A 242 -19.94 10.22 2.68
N ARG A 243 -19.17 9.35 3.33
CA ARG A 243 -19.71 8.24 4.13
C ARG A 243 -20.63 8.72 5.24
N ARG A 244 -20.28 9.83 5.89
CA ARG A 244 -21.11 10.43 6.93
C ARG A 244 -22.42 11.00 6.35
N ALA A 245 -22.37 11.62 5.18
CA ALA A 245 -23.55 12.15 4.49
C ALA A 245 -24.51 11.02 4.06
N GLU A 246 -23.98 9.90 3.56
CA GLU A 246 -24.77 8.68 3.28
C GLU A 246 -25.52 8.19 4.54
N LEU A 247 -24.82 8.10 5.67
CA LEU A 247 -25.41 7.70 6.95
C LEU A 247 -26.46 8.72 7.43
N ALA A 248 -26.21 10.01 7.23
CA ALA A 248 -27.20 11.05 7.53
C ALA A 248 -28.47 10.85 6.70
N GLY A 249 -28.34 10.57 5.40
CA GLY A 249 -29.48 10.25 4.52
C GLY A 249 -30.25 9.00 4.98
N ILE A 250 -29.56 7.94 5.41
CA ILE A 250 -30.21 6.75 6.01
C ILE A 250 -31.01 7.15 7.26
N VAL A 251 -30.42 7.96 8.15
CA VAL A 251 -31.10 8.44 9.36
C VAL A 251 -32.34 9.27 9.01
N GLN A 252 -32.27 10.14 8.00
CA GLN A 252 -33.42 10.96 7.59
C GLN A 252 -34.61 10.13 7.12
N ARG A 253 -34.37 9.02 6.42
CA ARG A 253 -35.45 8.08 6.01
C ARG A 253 -36.11 7.35 7.16
N ILE A 254 -35.43 7.21 8.30
CA ILE A 254 -35.92 6.48 9.48
C ILE A 254 -36.62 7.43 10.47
N LYS A 255 -36.21 8.70 10.51
CA LYS A 255 -36.72 9.66 11.49
C LYS A 255 -38.21 9.96 11.25
N PRO A 256 -39.02 10.06 12.32
CA PRO A 256 -40.43 10.45 12.20
C PRO A 256 -40.58 11.92 11.76
N VAL A 257 -39.61 12.77 12.09
CA VAL A 257 -39.50 14.15 11.59
C VAL A 257 -38.13 14.30 10.93
N GLY A 258 -38.13 14.46 9.61
CA GLY A 258 -36.92 14.62 8.80
C GLY A 258 -36.43 16.07 8.72
N GLY A 259 -35.34 16.26 7.98
CA GLY A 259 -34.74 17.55 7.66
C GLY A 259 -34.27 18.34 8.88
N PHE A 260 -34.25 19.66 8.74
CA PHE A 260 -33.84 20.60 9.80
C PHE A 260 -34.75 20.55 11.04
N ALA A 261 -36.04 20.27 10.86
CA ALA A 261 -37.00 20.18 11.97
C ALA A 261 -36.72 18.99 12.91
N GLY A 262 -36.06 17.94 12.40
CA GLY A 262 -35.70 16.74 13.15
C GLY A 262 -34.33 16.80 13.85
N ARG A 263 -33.71 17.98 13.97
CA ARG A 263 -32.38 18.12 14.60
C ARG A 263 -32.45 17.90 16.11
N ASP A 264 -31.40 17.29 16.65
CA ASP A 264 -31.25 17.02 18.08
C ASP A 264 -30.04 17.79 18.60
N LEU A 265 -30.29 19.02 19.05
CA LEU A 265 -29.25 19.92 19.55
C LEU A 265 -28.55 19.40 20.82
N GLY A 266 -29.20 18.52 21.58
CA GLY A 266 -28.58 17.85 22.73
C GLY A 266 -27.52 16.85 22.27
N ARG A 267 -27.88 15.99 21.32
CA ARG A 267 -26.98 15.01 20.71
C ARG A 267 -25.84 15.68 19.94
N GLU A 268 -26.12 16.77 19.22
CA GLU A 268 -25.11 17.52 18.47
C GLU A 268 -24.06 18.16 19.40
N ARG A 269 -24.49 18.78 20.51
CA ARG A 269 -23.55 19.26 21.54
C ARG A 269 -22.73 18.13 22.15
N ALA A 270 -23.36 16.99 22.46
CA ALA A 270 -22.64 15.84 23.00
C ALA A 270 -21.64 15.24 21.99
N LEU A 271 -21.93 15.30 20.69
CA LEU A 271 -20.99 14.93 19.63
C LEU A 271 -19.75 15.82 19.64
N VAL A 272 -19.95 17.15 19.67
CA VAL A 272 -18.84 18.13 19.71
C VAL A 272 -17.97 17.93 20.95
N ALA A 273 -18.58 17.73 22.13
CA ALA A 273 -17.83 17.46 23.36
C ALA A 273 -16.96 16.19 23.24
N ARG A 274 -17.49 15.09 22.68
CA ARG A 274 -16.69 13.87 22.43
C ARG A 274 -15.57 14.09 21.42
N MET A 275 -15.79 14.91 20.39
CA MET A 275 -14.76 15.24 19.41
C MET A 275 -13.65 16.11 20.01
N ALA A 276 -13.99 17.04 20.92
CA ALA A 276 -13.02 17.88 21.60
C ALA A 276 -12.01 17.09 22.45
N VAL A 277 -12.41 15.94 23.01
CA VAL A 277 -11.49 15.02 23.70
C VAL A 277 -10.41 14.49 22.75
N ARG A 278 -10.76 14.25 21.47
CA ARG A 278 -9.81 13.77 20.45
C ARG A 278 -9.03 14.88 19.78
N ALA A 279 -9.58 16.09 19.71
CA ALA A 279 -8.97 17.27 19.08
C ALA A 279 -8.85 18.43 20.09
N PRO A 280 -8.02 18.30 21.14
CA PRO A 280 -7.95 19.27 22.23
C PRO A 280 -7.48 20.67 21.77
N ALA A 281 -6.64 20.74 20.73
CA ALA A 281 -6.17 22.01 20.17
C ALA A 281 -7.29 22.84 19.51
N LEU A 282 -8.34 22.18 19.02
CA LEU A 282 -9.53 22.85 18.48
C LEU A 282 -10.50 23.19 19.60
N GLY A 283 -10.76 22.22 20.50
CA GLY A 283 -11.74 22.36 21.58
C GLY A 283 -13.18 22.51 21.07
N GLU A 284 -14.14 22.56 21.99
CA GLU A 284 -15.57 22.59 21.62
C GLU A 284 -15.95 23.84 20.83
N ALA A 285 -15.40 25.00 21.19
CA ALA A 285 -15.76 26.28 20.58
C ALA A 285 -15.43 26.35 19.08
N ARG A 286 -14.30 25.78 18.63
CA ARG A 286 -13.92 25.76 17.21
C ARG A 286 -14.53 24.57 16.47
N LEU A 287 -14.76 23.45 17.16
CA LEU A 287 -15.39 22.28 16.55
C LEU A 287 -16.89 22.45 16.30
N ALA A 288 -17.59 23.18 17.16
CA ALA A 288 -19.03 23.40 17.04
C ALA A 288 -19.46 23.94 15.66
N PRO A 289 -18.92 25.05 15.13
CA PRO A 289 -19.31 25.57 13.82
C PRO A 289 -18.94 24.62 12.67
N ILE A 290 -17.80 23.91 12.75
CA ILE A 290 -17.38 22.92 11.76
C ILE A 290 -18.41 21.79 11.68
N MET A 291 -18.76 21.22 12.84
CA MET A 291 -19.72 20.12 12.89
C MET A 291 -21.13 20.55 12.51
N ASN A 292 -21.51 21.79 12.81
CA ASN A 292 -22.77 22.34 12.32
C ASN A 292 -22.82 22.33 10.79
N ALA A 293 -21.80 22.88 10.12
CA ALA A 293 -21.73 22.89 8.65
C ALA A 293 -21.78 21.47 8.05
N VAL A 294 -21.06 20.53 8.66
CA VAL A 294 -21.04 19.11 8.22
C VAL A 294 -22.39 18.40 8.45
N ILE A 295 -23.16 18.78 9.47
CA ILE A 295 -24.54 18.29 9.67
C ILE A 295 -25.47 18.88 8.61
N GLU A 296 -25.43 20.20 8.42
CA GLU A 296 -26.32 20.92 7.52
C GLU A 296 -26.13 20.50 6.07
N ALA A 297 -24.89 20.32 5.62
CA ALA A 297 -24.60 19.80 4.28
C ALA A 297 -25.25 18.42 4.04
N GLY A 298 -25.19 17.52 5.02
CA GLY A 298 -25.82 16.21 4.92
C GLY A 298 -27.35 16.26 4.96
N LEU A 299 -27.95 17.25 5.64
CA LEU A 299 -29.38 17.48 5.64
C LEU A 299 -29.86 17.99 4.28
N HIS A 300 -29.18 19.01 3.74
CA HIS A 300 -29.48 19.55 2.40
C HIS A 300 -29.41 18.46 1.33
N LEU A 301 -28.33 17.67 1.30
CA LEU A 301 -28.19 16.56 0.34
C LEU A 301 -29.31 15.51 0.47
N ALA A 302 -29.77 15.23 1.70
CA ALA A 302 -30.87 14.30 1.92
C ALA A 302 -32.22 14.86 1.44
N GLU A 303 -32.44 16.17 1.58
CA GLU A 303 -33.64 16.85 1.07
C GLU A 303 -33.63 16.91 -0.46
N GLU A 304 -32.50 17.20 -1.09
CA GLU A 304 -32.31 17.16 -2.55
C GLU A 304 -32.64 15.78 -3.12
N ARG A 305 -32.06 14.72 -2.55
CA ARG A 305 -32.30 13.32 -2.98
C ARG A 305 -33.74 12.84 -2.74
N ALA A 306 -34.50 13.50 -1.86
CA ALA A 306 -35.91 13.17 -1.63
C ALA A 306 -36.84 13.90 -2.61
N ALA A 307 -36.36 14.94 -3.28
CA ALA A 307 -37.09 15.69 -4.29
C ALA A 307 -36.92 15.12 -5.72
N GLU A 308 -35.91 14.27 -5.93
CA GLU A 308 -35.67 13.47 -7.14
C GLU A 308 -36.55 12.21 -7.20
#